data_AF-F5SVW3-F1
#
_entry.id   AF-F5SVW3-F1
#
_cell.length_a   1.000
_cell.length_b   1.000
_cell.length_c   1.000
_cell.angle_alpha   90.00
_cell.angle_beta   90.00
_cell.angle_gamma   90.00
#
_symmetry.space_group_name_H-M   'P 1'
#
loop_
_entity.id
_entity.type
_entity.pdbx_description
1 polymer ?
#
loop_
_entity_poly.entity_id
_entity_poly.type
_entity_poly.pdbx_seq_one_letter_code
_entity_poly.pdbx_strand_id
1 'polypeptide(L)'
;MSSRKLLGIDETDQHRHIVIIESKKGLVGISVDEVVKITLLDLQNLVPVEQKNTLSPIYATLKHKQQLIILADFERCFNQMENYE
;
A
#
# COMPACT_ATOMS: atom_id res chain seq x y z
N MET A 1 -12.10 1.79 -4.18
CA MET A 1 -11.57 0.89 -3.13
C MET A 1 -10.86 1.74 -2.07
N SER A 2 -11.11 1.49 -0.78
CA SER A 2 -10.45 2.20 0.33
C SER A 2 -9.19 1.43 0.76
N SER A 3 -8.03 2.10 0.86
CA SER A 3 -6.79 1.46 1.34
C SER A 3 -6.95 0.90 2.75
N ARG A 4 -7.70 1.60 3.61
CA ARG A 4 -8.04 1.15 4.96
C ARG A 4 -8.75 -0.19 4.95
N LYS A 5 -9.76 -0.36 4.09
CA LYS A 5 -10.48 -1.63 3.94
C LYS A 5 -9.55 -2.77 3.50
N LEU A 6 -8.60 -2.47 2.61
CA LEU A 6 -7.62 -3.46 2.15
C LEU A 6 -6.61 -3.85 3.25
N LEU A 7 -6.30 -2.91 4.14
CA LEU A 7 -5.39 -3.09 5.26
C LEU A 7 -6.08 -3.53 6.56
N GLY A 8 -7.41 -3.66 6.57
CA GLY A 8 -8.18 -3.98 7.77
C GLY A 8 -8.17 -2.87 8.84
N ILE A 9 -8.01 -1.61 8.43
CA ILE A 9 -8.01 -0.42 9.31
C ILE A 9 -9.44 0.15 9.37
N ASP A 10 -9.89 0.55 10.56
CA ASP A 10 -11.21 1.14 10.77
C ASP A 10 -11.41 2.42 9.95
N GLU A 11 -12.63 2.64 9.45
CA GLU A 11 -12.97 3.86 8.72
C GLU A 11 -13.28 5.02 9.69
N THR A 12 -12.76 6.20 9.38
CA THR A 12 -13.06 7.46 10.07
C THR A 12 -13.37 8.52 9.01
N ASP A 13 -14.28 9.45 9.31
CA ASP A 13 -14.79 10.45 8.36
C ASP A 13 -13.83 11.62 8.03
N GLN A 14 -12.54 11.51 8.36
CA GLN A 14 -11.59 12.62 8.18
C GLN A 14 -10.93 12.66 6.80
N HIS A 15 -10.49 13.87 6.46
CA HIS A 15 -9.82 14.34 5.24
C HIS A 15 -9.19 13.24 4.38
N ARG A 16 -9.71 13.06 3.16
CA ARG A 16 -9.25 12.05 2.22
C ARG A 16 -8.45 12.69 1.10
N HIS A 17 -7.19 12.31 0.99
CA HIS A 17 -6.35 12.56 -0.18
C HIS A 17 -6.45 11.34 -1.10
N ILE A 18 -6.29 11.55 -2.41
CA ILE A 18 -6.25 10.47 -3.39
C ILE A 18 -4.85 10.41 -3.99
N VAL A 19 -4.15 9.30 -3.78
CA VAL A 19 -2.92 8.96 -4.49
C VAL A 19 -3.30 8.24 -5.77
N ILE A 20 -2.91 8.78 -6.92
CA ILE A 20 -3.15 8.16 -8.23
C ILE A 20 -1.88 7.40 -8.61
N ILE A 21 -2.02 6.09 -8.85
CA ILE A 21 -0.96 5.23 -9.39
C ILE A 21 -1.29 4.93 -10.84
N GLU A 22 -0.35 5.24 -11.73
CA GLU A 22 -0.41 4.80 -13.13
C GLU A 22 0.24 3.42 -13.26
N SER A 23 -0.53 2.45 -13.74
CA SER A 23 -0.09 1.09 -14.02
C SER A 23 -0.29 0.74 -15.49
N LYS A 24 0.24 -0.40 -15.93
CA LYS A 24 0.01 -0.91 -17.29
C LYS A 24 -1.47 -1.16 -17.62
N LYS A 25 -2.31 -1.36 -16.61
CA LYS A 25 -3.74 -1.63 -16.77
C LYS A 25 -4.62 -0.38 -16.65
N GLY A 26 -4.03 0.77 -16.33
CA GLY A 26 -4.74 2.04 -16.19
C GLY A 26 -4.40 2.77 -14.89
N LEU A 27 -5.23 3.77 -14.57
CA LEU A 27 -5.08 4.59 -13.37
C LEU A 27 -5.85 3.98 -12.20
N VAL A 28 -5.18 3.86 -11.05
CA VAL A 28 -5.81 3.45 -9.80
C VAL A 28 -5.72 4.55 -8.76
N GLY A 29 -6.88 4.92 -8.19
CA GLY A 29 -6.97 5.88 -7.10
C GLY A 29 -7.01 5.19 -5.74
N ILE A 30 -6.11 5.61 -4.85
CA ILE A 30 -6.01 5.12 -3.47
C ILE A 30 -6.36 6.26 -2.51
N SER A 31 -7.45 6.11 -1.77
CA SER A 31 -7.79 7.05 -0.69
C SER A 31 -6.85 6.85 0.49
N VAL A 32 -6.26 7.93 0.99
CA VAL A 32 -5.41 7.98 2.19
C VAL A 32 -5.79 9.18 3.04
N ASP A 33 -5.42 9.16 4.31
CA ASP A 33 -5.74 10.27 5.23
C ASP A 33 -4.83 11.47 4.99
N GLU A 34 -3.54 11.22 4.84
CA GLU A 34 -2.52 12.25 4.63
C GLU A 34 -1.33 11.71 3.83
N VAL A 35 -0.65 12.62 3.15
CA VAL A 35 0.67 12.36 2.55
C VAL A 35 1.71 13.06 3.40
N VAL A 36 2.45 12.28 4.20
CA VAL A 36 3.38 12.85 5.20
C VAL A 36 4.63 13.46 4.56
N LYS A 37 5.30 12.74 3.65
CA LYS A 37 6.55 13.16 2.99
C LYS A 37 6.99 12.19 1.90
N ILE A 38 7.90 12.65 1.04
CA ILE A 38 8.72 11.80 0.17
C ILE A 38 10.06 11.52 0.89
N THR A 39 10.51 10.27 0.92
CA THR A 39 11.75 9.88 1.63
C THR A 39 12.50 8.81 0.85
N LEU A 40 13.82 8.98 0.76
CA LEU A 40 14.72 7.94 0.29
C LEU A 40 14.92 6.89 1.38
N LEU A 41 14.65 5.63 1.05
CA LEU A 41 14.76 4.51 1.97
C LEU A 41 16.00 3.69 1.66
N ASP A 42 16.78 3.38 2.69
CA ASP A 42 17.83 2.37 2.64
C ASP A 42 17.17 0.99 2.80
N LEU A 43 17.38 0.12 1.81
CA LEU A 43 16.72 -1.19 1.74
C LEU A 43 17.51 -2.30 2.44
N GLN A 44 18.68 -2.02 3.02
CA GLN A 44 19.52 -3.04 3.68
C GLN A 44 18.81 -3.80 4.82
N ASN A 45 17.90 -3.13 5.53
CA ASN A 45 17.13 -3.72 6.65
C ASN A 45 15.68 -4.04 6.27
N LEU A 46 15.40 -4.20 4.97
CA LEU A 46 14.08 -4.58 4.49
C LEU A 46 13.81 -6.04 4.86
N VAL A 47 12.69 -6.27 5.53
CA VAL A 47 12.21 -7.62 5.88
C VAL A 47 11.00 -7.91 4.99
N PRO A 48 11.16 -8.76 3.96
CA PRO A 48 10.04 -9.19 3.13
C PRO A 48 9.00 -9.93 3.97
N VAL A 49 7.72 -9.73 3.66
CA VAL A 49 6.67 -10.56 4.26
C VAL A 49 6.56 -11.84 3.44
N GLU A 50 6.54 -13.00 4.10
CA GLU A 50 6.19 -14.27 3.44
C GLU A 50 4.76 -14.17 2.90
N GLN A 51 4.63 -14.03 1.58
CA GLN A 51 3.35 -13.84 0.91
C GLN A 51 2.59 -15.17 0.82
N LYS A 52 2.00 -15.62 1.93
CA LYS A 52 1.10 -16.79 1.94
C LYS A 52 -0.23 -16.51 1.23
N ASN A 53 -0.62 -15.24 1.15
CA ASN A 53 -1.83 -14.79 0.46
C ASN A 53 -1.44 -13.77 -0.61
N THR A 54 -1.72 -14.09 -1.87
CA THR A 54 -1.37 -13.26 -3.02
C THR A 54 -2.13 -11.93 -3.02
N LEU A 55 -3.29 -11.87 -2.36
CA LEU A 55 -4.14 -10.68 -2.25
C LEU A 55 -3.67 -9.67 -1.18
N SER A 56 -2.72 -10.04 -0.32
CA SER A 56 -2.18 -9.09 0.65
C SER A 56 -1.42 -7.98 -0.07
N PRO A 57 -1.76 -6.69 0.13
CA PRO A 57 -1.00 -5.59 -0.45
C PRO A 57 0.38 -5.43 0.21
N ILE A 58 0.64 -6.08 1.35
CA ILE A 58 1.89 -5.89 2.08
C ILE A 58 3.03 -6.65 1.39
N TYR A 59 4.05 -5.89 0.98
CA TYR A 59 5.25 -6.41 0.36
C TYR A 59 6.34 -6.69 1.40
N ALA A 60 6.64 -5.71 2.26
CA ALA A 60 7.73 -5.78 3.21
C ALA A 60 7.55 -4.78 4.36
N THR A 61 8.40 -4.91 5.37
CA THR A 61 8.56 -3.91 6.43
C THR A 61 9.98 -3.39 6.48
N LEU A 62 10.14 -2.14 6.91
CA LEU A 62 11.43 -1.48 7.03
C LEU A 62 11.44 -0.58 8.26
N LYS A 63 12.50 -0.66 9.07
CA LYS A 63 12.71 0.30 10.17
C LYS A 63 13.51 1.49 9.67
N HIS A 64 12.97 2.70 9.79
CA HIS A 64 13.62 3.95 9.40
C HIS A 64 13.43 5.03 10.47
N LYS A 65 14.52 5.57 11.02
CA LYS A 65 14.50 6.68 12.02
C LYS A 65 13.45 6.48 13.13
N GLN A 66 13.49 5.30 13.76
CA GLN A 66 12.56 4.88 14.84
C GLN A 66 11.12 4.62 14.42
N GLN A 67 10.77 4.76 13.13
CA GLN A 67 9.46 4.40 12.60
C GLN A 67 9.52 3.04 11.90
N LEU A 68 8.45 2.25 12.04
CA LEU A 68 8.21 1.09 11.20
C LEU A 68 7.43 1.53 9.97
N ILE A 69 8.00 1.32 8.79
CA ILE A 69 7.37 1.59 7.51
C ILE A 69 6.88 0.26 6.94
N ILE A 70 5.61 0.23 6.55
CA ILE A 70 5.02 -0.87 5.81
C ILE A 70 5.06 -0.49 4.33
N LEU A 71 5.69 -1.32 3.51
CA LEU A 71 5.72 -1.16 2.07
C LEU A 71 4.56 -1.93 1.47
N ALA A 72 3.66 -1.22 0.80
CA ALA A 72 2.50 -1.78 0.13
C ALA A 72 2.72 -1.79 -1.39
N ASP A 73 2.47 -2.95 -2.00
CA ASP A 73 2.43 -3.17 -3.44
C ASP A 73 0.97 -3.30 -3.87
N PHE A 74 0.36 -2.14 -4.10
CA PHE A 74 -1.03 -2.04 -4.50
C PHE A 74 -1.26 -2.47 -5.95
N GLU A 75 -0.30 -2.24 -6.85
CA GLU A 75 -0.40 -2.64 -8.27
C GLU A 75 -0.61 -4.15 -8.40
N ARG A 76 0.19 -4.96 -7.70
CA ARG A 76 0.03 -6.41 -7.66
C ARG A 76 -1.34 -6.83 -7.13
N CYS A 77 -1.81 -6.17 -6.06
CA CYS A 77 -3.10 -6.47 -5.46
C CYS A 77 -4.25 -6.23 -6.46
N PHE A 78 -4.30 -5.06 -7.10
CA PHE A 78 -5.35 -4.73 -8.07
C PHE A 78 -5.31 -5.64 -9.30
N ASN A 79 -4.11 -5.93 -9.81
CA ASN A 79 -3.94 -6.82 -10.96
C ASN A 79 -4.53 -8.22 -10.72
N GLN A 80 -4.50 -8.71 -9.47
CA GLN A 80 -5.08 -9.99 -9.11
C GLN A 80 -6.58 -9.91 -8.89
N MET A 81 -7.10 -8.81 -8.35
CA MET A 81 -8.55 -8.64 -8.17
C MET A 81 -9.30 -8.63 -9.51
N GLU A 82 -8.72 -8.04 -10.55
CA GLU A 82 -9.31 -8.06 -11.90
C GLU A 82 -9.30 -9.44 -12.56
N ASN A 83 -8.42 -10.36 -12.15
CA ASN A 83 -8.41 -11.72 -12.68
C ASN A 83 -9.50 -12.63 -12.07
N TYR A 84 -10.35 -12.07 -11.20
CA TYR A 84 -11.49 -12.76 -10.59
C TYR A 84 -12.85 -12.35 -11.20
N GLU A 85 -12.86 -11.55 -12.27
CA GLU A 85 -14.06 -11.23 -13.05
C GLU A 85 -14.20 -12.06 -14.33
#